data_AF-A0A319BVI4-F1
#
_entry.id   AF-A0A319BVI4-F1
#
_cell.length_a   1.000
_cell.length_b   1.000
_cell.length_c   1.000
_cell.angle_alpha   90.00
_cell.angle_beta   90.00
_cell.angle_gamma   90.00
#
_symmetry.space_group_name_H-M   'P 1'
#
loop_
_entity.id
_entity.type
_entity.pdbx_description
1 polymer ?
#
loop_
_entity_poly.entity_id
_entity_poly.type
_entity_poly.pdbx_seq_one_letter_code
_entity_poly.pdbx_strand_id
1 'polypeptide(L)'
;QSVEFPRGRIHAYQIRTHRPSYINVLLIQSQGSRPPAPCTRCRAGTGGVFPKCRHLPGAFDRACANCKWPDAGNSCSVRDSAWGALRESQLPMPIIGRGFARTAGLSYKPNHPGLGRGGGGGGRG
;
A
#
# COMPACT_ATOMS: atom_id res chain seq x y z
N GLN A 1 11.06 -11.38 9.09
CA GLN A 1 12.16 -10.40 9.25
C GLN A 1 12.10 -9.85 10.68
N SER A 2 13.22 -9.40 11.25
CA SER A 2 13.22 -8.74 12.56
C SER A 2 12.72 -7.29 12.47
N VAL A 3 11.97 -6.85 13.48
CA VAL A 3 11.49 -5.47 13.61
C VAL A 3 12.38 -4.74 14.61
N GLU A 4 12.91 -3.59 14.20
CA GLU A 4 13.69 -2.71 15.06
C GLU A 4 12.74 -1.78 15.83
N PHE A 5 12.84 -1.80 17.16
CA PHE A 5 12.09 -0.94 18.07
C PHE A 5 13.05 0.04 18.75
N PRO A 6 13.18 1.29 18.26
CA PRO A 6 13.99 2.29 18.94
C PRO A 6 13.43 2.58 20.33
N ARG A 7 14.32 2.58 21.34
CA ARG A 7 13.94 2.93 22.72
C ARG A 7 13.28 4.31 22.75
N GLY A 8 12.20 4.42 23.53
CA GLY A 8 11.49 5.68 23.75
C GLY A 8 10.58 6.15 22.61
N ARG A 9 10.43 5.40 21.52
CA ARG A 9 9.50 5.75 20.42
C ARG A 9 8.17 5.00 20.48
N ILE A 10 8.16 3.81 21.08
CA ILE A 10 6.98 2.96 21.26
C ILE A 10 6.91 2.57 22.73
N HIS A 11 5.79 2.86 23.37
CA HIS A 11 5.54 2.54 24.76
C HIS A 11 4.44 1.49 24.90
N ALA A 12 4.58 0.60 25.90
CA ALA A 12 3.60 -0.46 26.16
C ALA A 12 2.17 0.07 26.36
N TYR A 13 2.00 1.24 26.98
CA TYR A 13 0.68 1.84 27.18
C TYR A 13 -0.03 2.16 25.86
N GLN A 14 0.70 2.56 24.81
CA GLN A 14 0.13 2.84 23.49
C GLN A 14 -0.45 1.55 22.91
N ILE A 15 0.29 0.44 22.99
CA ILE A 15 -0.17 -0.86 22.50
C ILE A 15 -1.40 -1.36 23.27
N ARG A 16 -1.42 -1.18 24.60
CA ARG A 16 -2.55 -1.55 25.46
C ARG A 16 -3.84 -0.78 25.16
N THR A 17 -3.80 0.33 24.43
CA THR A 17 -5.03 1.00 23.99
C THR A 17 -5.78 0.23 22.91
N HIS A 18 -5.15 -0.79 22.30
CA HIS A 18 -5.70 -1.56 21.17
C HIS A 18 -6.16 -0.69 19.98
N ARG A 19 -5.67 0.55 19.90
CA ARG A 19 -5.98 1.43 18.79
C ARG A 19 -5.53 0.77 17.49
N PRO A 20 -6.42 0.62 16.48
CA PRO A 20 -6.07 -0.11 15.25
C PRO A 20 -4.80 0.40 14.59
N SER A 21 -4.54 1.71 14.64
CA SER A 21 -3.31 2.30 14.10
C SER A 21 -2.05 1.70 14.74
N TYR A 22 -1.99 1.56 16.06
CA TYR A 22 -0.83 1.03 16.77
C TYR A 22 -0.63 -0.46 16.55
N ILE A 23 -1.71 -1.23 16.42
CA ILE A 23 -1.61 -2.66 16.14
C ILE A 23 -1.20 -2.90 14.67
N ASN A 24 -1.84 -2.20 13.74
CA ASN A 24 -1.59 -2.35 12.31
C ASN A 24 -0.14 -2.03 11.94
N VAL A 25 0.48 -1.05 12.59
CA VAL A 25 1.89 -0.74 12.28
C VAL A 25 2.85 -1.85 12.66
N LEU A 26 2.55 -2.64 13.71
CA LEU A 26 3.39 -3.77 14.11
C LEU A 26 3.32 -4.86 13.03
N LEU A 27 2.13 -5.07 12.47
CA LEU A 27 1.92 -6.00 11.36
C LEU A 27 2.64 -5.51 10.09
N ILE A 28 2.47 -4.23 9.71
CA ILE A 28 3.16 -3.65 8.54
C ILE A 28 4.68 -3.73 8.72
N GLN A 29 5.21 -3.51 9.92
CA GLN A 29 6.66 -3.61 10.12
C GLN A 29 7.17 -5.05 10.06
N SER A 30 6.41 -6.00 10.60
CA SER A 30 6.80 -7.41 10.67
C SER A 30 6.70 -8.11 9.32
N GLN A 31 5.65 -7.82 8.56
CA GLN A 31 5.29 -8.52 7.33
C GLN A 31 5.50 -7.67 6.07
N GLY A 32 5.45 -6.34 6.20
CA GLY A 32 5.64 -5.43 5.09
C GLY A 32 7.11 -5.34 4.68
N SER A 33 7.29 -4.76 3.50
CA SER A 33 8.55 -4.67 2.79
C SER A 33 8.91 -3.21 2.51
N ARG A 34 10.18 -2.97 2.19
CA ARG A 34 10.65 -1.62 1.88
C ARG A 34 10.19 -1.22 0.47
N PRO A 35 9.45 -0.11 0.30
CA PRO A 35 9.10 0.37 -1.04
C PRO A 35 10.37 0.79 -1.80
N PRO A 36 10.34 0.85 -3.14
CA PRO A 36 11.47 1.29 -3.97
C PRO A 36 12.07 2.63 -3.51
N ALA A 37 11.19 3.54 -3.08
CA ALA A 37 11.57 4.80 -2.44
C ALA A 37 10.76 5.01 -1.17
N PRO A 38 11.35 5.55 -0.08
CA PRO A 38 10.61 5.90 1.12
C PRO A 38 9.61 7.03 0.84
N CYS A 39 8.50 7.05 1.60
CA CYS A 39 7.53 8.15 1.54
C CYS A 39 8.20 9.49 1.93
N THR A 40 7.60 10.59 1.49
CA THR A 40 8.12 11.96 1.68
C THR A 40 8.38 12.27 3.16
N ARG A 41 7.48 11.85 4.06
CA ARG A 41 7.64 12.04 5.51
C ARG A 41 8.77 11.21 6.10
N CYS A 42 8.89 9.95 5.67
CA CYS A 42 10.01 9.10 6.11
C CYS A 42 11.35 9.62 5.61
N ARG A 43 11.39 10.15 4.37
CA ARG A 43 12.58 10.79 3.80
C ARG A 43 12.98 12.05 4.58
N ALA A 44 12.00 12.85 5.00
CA ALA A 44 12.21 14.06 5.80
C ALA A 44 12.51 13.80 7.28
N GLY A 45 12.56 12.54 7.73
CA GLY A 45 12.77 12.20 9.15
C GLY A 45 11.58 12.48 10.08
N THR A 46 10.46 12.99 9.55
CA THR A 46 9.21 13.26 10.28
C THR A 46 8.24 12.08 10.24
N GLY A 47 8.73 10.93 9.76
CA GLY A 47 7.93 9.77 9.40
C GLY A 47 7.27 9.09 10.59
N GLY A 48 7.92 9.01 11.74
CA GLY A 48 7.33 8.37 12.92
C GLY A 48 8.30 7.48 13.70
N VAL A 49 7.76 6.42 14.28
CA VAL A 49 8.40 5.66 15.37
C VAL A 49 9.42 4.63 14.90
N PHE A 50 9.39 4.22 13.64
CA PHE A 50 10.30 3.21 13.10
C PHE A 50 11.43 3.81 12.24
N PRO A 51 12.62 3.20 12.25
CA PRO A 51 13.76 3.68 11.46
C PRO A 51 13.57 3.45 9.96
N LYS A 52 12.80 2.43 9.57
CA LYS A 52 12.62 2.00 8.18
C LYS A 52 11.19 2.26 7.73
N CYS A 53 11.05 2.89 6.56
CA CYS A 53 9.77 2.98 5.86
C CYS A 53 9.42 1.60 5.32
N ARG A 54 8.38 0.94 5.86
CA ARG A 54 7.81 -0.27 5.27
C ARG A 54 6.34 -0.11 5.00
N HIS A 55 5.89 -0.88 4.02
CA HIS A 55 4.55 -0.85 3.48
C HIS A 55 4.08 -2.28 3.23
N LEU A 56 2.80 -2.54 3.44
CA LEU A 56 2.18 -3.81 3.14
C LEU A 56 1.11 -3.58 2.06
N PRO A 57 1.40 -3.93 0.79
CA PRO A 57 0.50 -3.63 -0.32
C PRO A 57 -0.89 -4.23 -0.16
N GLY A 58 -1.93 -3.48 -0.54
CA GLY A 58 -3.32 -3.92 -0.48
C GLY A 58 -3.94 -3.96 0.93
N ALA A 59 -3.23 -3.51 1.96
CA ALA A 59 -3.70 -3.48 3.34
C ALA A 59 -3.61 -2.07 3.95
N PHE A 60 -4.35 -1.85 5.05
CA PHE A 60 -4.19 -0.71 5.97
C PHE A 60 -4.11 0.68 5.30
N ASP A 61 -5.01 0.94 4.37
CA ASP A 61 -5.11 2.20 3.59
C ASP A 61 -3.88 2.50 2.73
N ARG A 62 -3.07 1.48 2.41
CA ARG A 62 -1.89 1.60 1.54
C ARG A 62 -0.85 2.58 2.10
N ALA A 63 -0.89 2.81 3.41
CA ALA A 63 0.03 3.70 4.11
C ALA A 63 1.24 2.92 4.63
N CYS A 64 2.40 3.57 4.69
CA CYS A 64 3.54 3.00 5.40
C CYS A 64 3.29 2.99 6.93
N ALA A 65 3.97 2.09 7.66
CA ALA A 65 3.80 1.96 9.11
C ALA A 65 3.99 3.30 9.85
N ASN A 66 5.01 4.05 9.44
CA ASN A 66 5.36 5.34 10.02
C ASN A 66 4.23 6.38 9.88
N CYS A 67 3.61 6.50 8.71
CA CYS A 67 2.46 7.39 8.51
C CYS A 67 1.18 6.87 9.17
N LYS A 68 1.04 5.54 9.30
CA LYS A 68 -0.13 4.91 9.93
C LYS A 68 -0.12 5.11 11.45
N TRP A 69 1.04 5.16 12.10
CA TRP A 69 1.17 5.35 13.56
C TRP A 69 0.37 6.55 14.10
N PRO A 70 0.55 7.78 13.58
CA PRO A 70 -0.24 8.94 13.98
C PRO A 70 -1.59 9.06 13.24
N ASP A 71 -2.03 8.04 12.50
CA ASP A 71 -3.19 8.07 11.57
C ASP A 71 -3.13 9.14 10.49
N ALA A 72 -1.91 9.50 10.09
CA ALA A 72 -1.68 10.34 8.94
C ALA A 72 -1.51 9.53 7.65
N GLY A 73 -2.26 8.42 7.53
CA GLY A 73 -2.21 7.50 6.38
C GLY A 73 -2.57 8.21 5.07
N ASN A 74 -3.57 9.10 5.11
CA ASN A 74 -4.04 9.85 3.95
C ASN A 74 -2.99 10.82 3.38
N SER A 75 -2.01 11.22 4.19
CA SER A 75 -0.88 12.07 3.77
C SER A 75 0.36 11.25 3.36
N CYS A 76 0.27 9.92 3.36
CA CYS A 76 1.36 9.06 2.92
C CYS A 76 1.49 9.11 1.40
N SER A 77 2.69 9.40 0.90
CA SER A 77 2.97 9.37 -0.54
C SER A 77 3.34 7.98 -1.07
N VAL A 78 3.44 6.97 -0.21
CA VAL A 78 3.55 5.57 -0.66
C VAL A 78 2.20 5.13 -1.21
N ARG A 79 2.22 4.43 -2.36
CA ARG A 79 1.05 3.82 -2.97
C ARG A 79 1.39 2.43 -3.49
N ASP A 80 0.38 1.57 -3.57
CA ASP A 80 0.48 0.20 -4.11
C ASP A 80 1.05 0.15 -5.53
N SER A 81 0.88 1.20 -6.34
CA SER A 81 1.40 1.26 -7.71
C SER A 81 2.92 1.15 -7.79
N ALA A 82 3.66 1.54 -6.74
CA ALA A 82 5.10 1.32 -6.65
C ALA A 82 5.48 -0.16 -6.44
N TRP A 83 4.52 -1.01 -6.09
CA TRP A 83 4.70 -2.45 -5.84
C TRP A 83 4.25 -3.35 -6.98
N GLY A 84 3.32 -2.89 -7.84
CA GLY A 84 2.90 -3.64 -9.03
C GLY A 84 4.07 -4.04 -9.92
N ALA A 85 5.03 -3.14 -10.13
CA ALA A 85 6.22 -3.38 -10.94
C ALA A 85 7.25 -4.35 -10.29
N LEU A 86 7.29 -4.44 -8.95
CA LEU A 86 8.21 -5.34 -8.24
C LEU A 86 7.64 -6.75 -8.06
N ARG A 87 6.32 -6.88 -7.87
CA ARG A 87 5.69 -8.20 -7.76
C ARG A 87 5.62 -8.93 -9.10
N GLU A 88 5.41 -8.20 -10.19
CA GLU A 88 5.47 -8.74 -11.57
C GLU A 88 6.85 -9.35 -11.86
N SER A 89 7.93 -8.74 -11.36
CA SER A 89 9.31 -9.24 -11.53
C SER A 89 9.72 -10.31 -10.51
N GLN A 90 8.88 -10.61 -9.52
CA GLN A 90 9.18 -11.53 -8.41
C GLN A 90 8.20 -12.72 -8.34
N LEU A 91 7.31 -12.86 -9.32
CA LEU A 91 6.64 -14.14 -9.56
C LEU A 91 7.73 -15.16 -9.96
N PRO A 92 7.79 -16.34 -9.32
CA PRO A 92 8.58 -17.42 -9.89
C PRO A 92 8.03 -17.66 -11.30
N MET A 93 8.91 -17.62 -12.30
CA MET A 93 8.58 -18.08 -13.65
C MET A 93 7.76 -19.37 -13.51
N PRO A 94 6.63 -19.52 -14.21
CA PRO A 94 5.93 -20.79 -14.18
C PRO A 94 6.92 -21.85 -14.64
N ILE A 95 7.17 -22.85 -13.80
CA ILE A 95 7.87 -24.06 -14.22
C ILE A 95 7.09 -24.58 -15.43
N ILE A 96 7.76 -24.64 -16.59
CA ILE A 96 7.20 -25.08 -17.85
C ILE A 96 6.90 -26.57 -17.73
N GLY A 97 5.76 -26.89 -17.12
CA GLY A 97 5.10 -28.18 -17.21
C GLY A 97 4.16 -28.14 -18.41
N ARG A 98 4.44 -28.99 -19.39
CA ARG A 98 3.66 -29.14 -20.62
C ARG A 98 2.15 -29.21 -20.35
N GLY A 99 1.38 -28.33 -21.01
CA GLY A 99 0.02 -28.63 -21.44
C GLY A 99 -1.10 -27.72 -20.94
N PHE A 100 -1.72 -27.04 -21.92
CA PHE A 100 -3.11 -26.56 -21.97
C PHE A 100 -3.45 -25.07 -21.73
N ALA A 101 -3.88 -24.50 -22.87
CA ALA A 101 -4.88 -23.46 -23.13
C ALA A 101 -4.63 -21.99 -22.72
N ARG A 102 -4.42 -21.19 -23.78
CA ARG A 102 -4.47 -19.74 -23.83
C ARG A 102 -5.91 -19.26 -23.58
N THR A 103 -6.12 -18.39 -22.59
CA THR A 103 -7.16 -17.35 -22.67
C THR A 103 -6.60 -16.05 -22.14
N ALA A 104 -6.56 -15.07 -23.04
CA ALA A 104 -6.05 -13.73 -22.84
C ALA A 104 -7.01 -12.87 -22.01
N GLY A 105 -6.45 -11.93 -21.26
CA GLY A 105 -6.97 -10.58 -21.11
C GLY A 105 -8.11 -10.35 -20.12
N LEU A 106 -7.77 -10.09 -18.85
CA LEU A 106 -8.57 -9.20 -18.01
C LEU A 106 -7.88 -7.84 -17.93
N SER A 107 -8.28 -6.96 -18.85
CA SER A 107 -7.90 -5.55 -18.91
C SER A 107 -8.44 -4.81 -17.68
N TYR A 108 -7.56 -4.37 -16.78
CA TYR A 108 -7.92 -3.44 -15.71
C TYR A 108 -8.18 -2.05 -16.31
N LYS A 109 -9.44 -1.58 -16.27
CA LYS A 109 -9.83 -0.22 -16.68
C LYS A 109 -9.70 0.75 -15.50
N PRO A 110 -8.83 1.78 -15.55
CA PRO A 110 -8.81 2.84 -14.55
C PRO A 110 -10.01 3.77 -14.75
N ASN A 111 -10.69 4.10 -13.66
CA ASN A 111 -11.81 5.03 -13.63
C ASN A 111 -11.26 6.47 -13.60
N HIS A 112 -11.64 7.30 -14.57
CA HIS A 112 -11.34 8.74 -14.60
C HIS A 112 -12.66 9.56 -14.66
N PRO A 113 -12.69 10.78 -14.10
CA PRO A 113 -13.91 11.53 -13.83
C PRO A 113 -14.45 12.20 -15.09
N GLY A 114 -15.73 11.99 -15.39
CA GLY A 114 -16.42 12.58 -16.54
C GLY A 114 -16.81 14.03 -16.31
N LEU A 115 -16.12 14.94 -17.01
CA LEU A 115 -16.56 16.31 -17.30
C LEU A 115 -17.28 16.30 -18.65
N GLY A 116 -18.54 16.79 -18.68
CA GLY A 116 -19.02 17.63 -19.78
C GLY A 116 -19.89 17.01 -20.90
N ARG A 117 -21.13 17.51 -20.95
CA ARG A 117 -21.94 17.92 -22.12
C ARG A 117 -22.54 16.85 -23.06
N GLY A 118 -23.87 16.85 -23.10
CA GLY A 118 -24.58 17.44 -24.25
C GLY A 118 -25.36 16.51 -25.18
N GLY A 119 -26.69 16.67 -25.19
CA GLY A 119 -27.46 16.83 -26.44
C GLY A 119 -28.16 15.62 -27.05
N GLY A 120 -29.50 15.66 -27.07
CA GLY A 120 -30.27 15.50 -28.30
C GLY A 120 -31.05 14.20 -28.55
N GLY A 121 -32.39 14.30 -28.47
CA GLY A 121 -33.25 14.02 -29.63
C GLY A 121 -34.02 12.68 -29.70
N GLY A 122 -35.36 12.81 -29.66
CA GLY A 122 -36.36 11.94 -30.33
C GLY A 122 -36.64 10.58 -29.67
N GLY A 123 -37.87 10.08 -29.52
CA GLY A 123 -39.18 10.48 -30.04
C GLY A 123 -40.01 9.21 -30.29
N ARG A 124 -41.26 9.24 -29.79
CA ARG A 124 -42.44 8.42 -30.14
C ARG A 124 -42.56 7.01 -29.57
N GLY A 125 -43.77 6.74 -29.09
CA GLY A 125 -44.29 5.53 -28.47
C GLY A 125 -45.44 5.93 -27.57
#